data_AF-A0A655JD39-F1
#
_entry.id   AF-A0A655JD39-F1
#
_cell.length_a   1.000
_cell.length_b   1.000
_cell.length_c   1.000
_cell.angle_alpha   90.00
_cell.angle_beta   90.00
_cell.angle_gamma   90.00
#
_symmetry.space_group_name_H-M   'P 1'
#
loop_
_entity.id
_entity.type
_entity.pdbx_description
1 polymer ?
#
loop_
_entity_poly.entity_id
_entity_poly.type
_entity_poly.pdbx_seq_one_letter_code
_entity_poly.pdbx_strand_id
1 'polypeptide(L)'
;MFTRAQLLHEVWGYDFFGGTRTVDVHVRRLRAKLGPEHEALIGTVRNVGYKAVRPARGRPPAADPDDEDADPGRDGMQEPLVDPLRSQ
;
A
#
# COMPACT_ATOMS: atom_id res chain seq x y z
N MET A 1 2.54 17.24 12.84
CA MET A 1 2.03 17.98 11.65
C MET A 1 2.64 19.36 11.73
N PHE A 2 3.12 19.94 10.64
CA PHE A 2 3.80 21.24 10.66
C PHE A 2 3.12 22.23 9.71
N THR A 3 2.89 23.45 10.19
CA THR A 3 2.37 24.53 9.33
C THR A 3 3.46 25.09 8.42
N ARG A 4 3.06 25.73 7.32
CA ARG A 4 4.04 26.35 6.42
C ARG A 4 4.87 27.44 7.11
N ALA A 5 4.25 28.24 7.98
CA ALA A 5 4.95 29.28 8.74
C ALA A 5 5.98 28.68 9.71
N GLN A 6 5.60 27.62 10.44
CA GLN A 6 6.55 26.90 11.32
C GLN A 6 7.72 26.32 10.53
N LEU A 7 7.46 25.65 9.39
CA LEU A 7 8.53 25.08 8.56
C LEU A 7 9.45 26.17 8.01
N LEU A 8 8.90 27.33 7.65
CA LEU A 8 9.68 28.46 7.20
C LEU A 8 10.64 28.94 8.31
N HIS A 9 10.12 29.18 9.51
CA HIS A 9 10.91 29.66 10.64
C HIS A 9 11.94 28.64 11.15
N GLU A 10 11.58 27.36 11.24
CA GLU A 10 12.49 26.31 11.75
C GLU A 10 13.63 25.99 10.76
N VAL A 11 13.38 26.08 9.44
CA VAL A 11 14.38 25.70 8.42
C VAL A 11 15.21 26.89 7.95
N TRP A 12 14.61 28.07 7.81
CA TRP A 12 15.30 29.27 7.34
C TRP A 12 15.59 30.31 8.43
N GLY A 13 14.93 30.22 9.59
CA GLY A 13 15.05 31.21 10.66
C GLY A 13 13.99 32.32 10.60
N TYR A 14 13.98 33.15 11.65
CA TYR A 14 13.04 34.28 11.78
C TYR A 14 13.40 35.47 10.89
N ASP A 15 14.68 35.63 10.51
CA ASP A 15 15.17 36.72 9.65
C ASP A 15 14.92 36.49 8.14
N PHE A 16 14.29 35.38 7.77
CA PHE A 16 13.99 35.10 6.37
C PHE A 16 12.78 35.91 5.89
N PHE A 17 13.04 36.91 5.04
CA PHE A 17 12.01 37.78 4.44
C PHE A 17 11.15 37.14 3.35
N GLY A 18 11.33 35.85 3.06
CA GLY A 18 10.51 35.15 2.05
C GLY A 18 9.18 34.66 2.59
N GLY A 19 8.22 34.43 1.68
CA GLY A 19 6.90 33.90 2.05
C GLY A 19 6.87 32.37 2.17
N THR A 20 5.77 31.84 2.71
CA THR A 20 5.54 30.39 2.84
C THR A 20 5.62 29.61 1.53
N ARG A 21 5.50 30.28 0.37
CA ARG A 21 5.70 29.70 -0.97
C ARG A 21 7.08 29.07 -1.17
N THR A 22 8.12 29.58 -0.49
CA THR A 22 9.45 28.95 -0.51
C THR A 22 9.38 27.52 0.01
N VAL A 23 8.61 27.27 1.07
CA VAL A 23 8.41 25.93 1.61
C VAL A 23 7.80 25.01 0.55
N ASP A 24 6.75 25.44 -0.14
CA ASP A 24 6.09 24.62 -1.16
C ASP A 24 7.05 24.27 -2.33
N VAL A 25 7.90 25.22 -2.76
CA VAL A 25 8.91 24.97 -3.81
C VAL A 25 9.96 23.96 -3.36
N HIS A 26 10.47 24.10 -2.14
CA HIS A 26 11.48 23.20 -1.60
C HIS A 26 10.92 21.80 -1.36
N VAL A 27 9.68 21.68 -0.86
CA VAL A 27 9.00 20.39 -0.71
C VAL A 27 8.79 19.72 -2.07
N ARG A 28 8.39 20.47 -3.10
CA ARG A 28 8.24 19.93 -4.46
C ARG A 28 9.56 19.39 -5.02
N ARG A 29 10.65 20.13 -4.84
CA ARG A 29 12.01 19.68 -5.24
C ARG A 29 12.46 18.46 -4.45
N LEU A 30 12.18 18.42 -3.15
CA LEU A 30 12.49 17.28 -2.29
C LEU A 30 11.75 16.02 -2.76
N ARG A 31 10.46 16.13 -3.08
CA ARG A 31 9.67 15.02 -3.65
C ARG A 31 10.25 14.51 -4.96
N ALA A 32 10.64 15.42 -5.86
CA ALA A 32 11.27 15.04 -7.11
C ALA A 32 12.59 14.29 -6.91
N LYS A 33 13.39 14.67 -5.89
CA LYS A 33 14.65 13.99 -5.54
C LYS A 33 14.45 12.65 -4.84
N LEU A 34 13.37 12.50 -4.07
CA LEU A 34 13.03 11.27 -3.35
C LEU A 34 12.53 10.17 -4.28
N GLY A 35 11.94 10.54 -5.42
CA GLY A 35 11.35 9.59 -6.35
C GLY A 35 9.97 9.06 -5.90
N PRO A 36 9.29 8.30 -6.77
CA PRO A 36 7.91 7.87 -6.58
C PRO A 36 7.70 6.91 -5.40
N GLU A 37 8.74 6.17 -5.01
CA GLU A 37 8.66 5.25 -3.87
C GLU A 37 8.58 5.97 -2.52
N HIS A 38 9.13 7.19 -2.45
CA HIS A 38 9.30 7.93 -1.20
C HIS A 38 8.52 9.25 -1.18
N GLU A 39 7.83 9.63 -2.27
CA GLU A 39 7.03 10.85 -2.29
C GLU A 39 5.84 10.82 -1.33
N ALA A 40 5.32 9.62 -1.04
CA ALA A 40 4.24 9.38 -0.10
C ALA A 40 4.64 9.67 1.36
N LEU A 41 5.95 9.81 1.63
CA LEU A 41 6.45 10.19 2.96
C LEU A 41 6.07 11.62 3.35
N ILE A 42 5.79 12.49 2.38
CA ILE A 42 5.44 13.88 2.63
C ILE A 42 3.96 14.09 2.31
N GLY A 43 3.12 14.02 3.33
CA GLY A 43 1.69 14.28 3.23
C GLY A 43 1.39 15.77 3.19
N THR A 44 0.60 16.21 2.21
CA THR A 44 0.11 17.59 2.10
C THR A 44 -1.24 17.72 2.81
N VAL A 45 -1.35 18.68 3.73
CA VAL A 45 -2.61 19.04 4.39
C VAL A 45 -3.08 20.37 3.82
N ARG A 46 -4.17 20.35 3.04
CA ARG A 46 -4.74 21.53 2.39
C ARG A 46 -5.01 22.62 3.43
N ASN A 47 -4.65 23.85 3.13
CA ASN A 47 -4.77 25.03 3.99
C ASN A 47 -3.98 25.02 5.32
N VAL A 48 -3.20 23.97 5.63
CA VAL A 48 -2.43 23.88 6.88
C VAL A 48 -0.92 23.83 6.61
N GLY A 49 -0.46 22.84 5.86
CA GLY A 49 0.98 22.61 5.67
C GLY A 49 1.31 21.15 5.34
N TYR A 50 2.34 20.62 6.00
CA TYR A 50 2.92 19.31 5.65
C TYR A 50 3.03 18.40 6.87
N LYS A 51 2.93 17.10 6.62
CA LYS A 51 3.16 16.05 7.62
C LYS A 51 4.13 15.00 7.07
N ALA A 52 5.06 14.56 7.90
CA ALA A 52 5.83 13.36 7.61
C ALA A 52 4.94 12.14 7.90
N VAL A 53 4.71 11.31 6.89
CA VAL A 53 4.00 10.05 6.98
C VAL A 53 5.03 8.94 6.93
N ARG A 54 5.01 8.03 7.90
CA ARG A 54 5.78 6.80 7.76
C ARG A 54 5.04 5.91 6.76
N PRO A 55 5.74 5.35 5.76
CA PRO A 55 5.11 4.37 4.91
C PRO A 55 4.75 3.21 5.84
N ALA A 56 3.52 2.71 5.76
CA ALA A 56 3.16 1.52 6.52
C ALA A 56 4.14 0.43 6.11
N ARG A 57 5.07 0.06 7.01
CA ARG A 57 5.86 -1.15 6.81
C ARG A 57 4.83 -2.25 6.62
N GLY A 58 4.89 -2.90 5.45
CA GLY A 58 3.83 -3.72 4.91
C GLY A 58 3.10 -4.51 5.98
N ARG A 59 1.80 -4.23 6.14
CA ARG A 59 0.92 -5.34 6.45
C ARG A 59 0.78 -6.08 5.12
N PRO A 60 1.33 -7.30 4.96
CA PRO A 60 0.95 -8.10 3.80
C PRO A 60 -0.58 -8.16 3.79
N PRO A 61 -1.24 -8.10 2.61
CA PRO A 61 -2.66 -8.42 2.56
C PRO A 61 -2.80 -9.76 3.24
N ALA A 62 -3.69 -9.84 4.24
CA ALA A 62 -4.01 -11.13 4.83
C ALA A 62 -4.47 -12.01 3.67
N ALA A 63 -3.63 -12.96 3.27
CA ALA A 63 -4.06 -14.03 2.42
C ALA A 63 -5.05 -14.81 3.27
N ASP A 64 -6.33 -14.68 2.94
CA ASP A 64 -7.38 -15.53 3.48
C ASP A 64 -6.96 -17.00 3.20
N PRO A 65 -6.73 -17.84 4.22
CA PRO A 65 -6.31 -19.22 4.03
C PRO A 65 -7.47 -20.20 3.75
N ASP A 66 -8.65 -19.71 3.36
CA ASP A 66 -9.84 -20.54 3.15
C ASP A 66 -10.02 -20.92 1.66
N ASP A 67 -9.06 -21.63 1.08
CA ASP A 67 -9.27 -22.43 -0.14
C ASP A 67 -8.24 -23.58 -0.19
N GLU A 68 -8.18 -24.36 0.89
CA GLU A 68 -7.48 -25.64 0.94
C GLU A 68 -8.46 -26.74 1.37
N ASP A 69 -9.45 -27.02 0.51
CA ASP A 69 -10.13 -28.33 0.50
C ASP A 69 -9.74 -29.06 -0.78
N ALA A 70 -8.48 -29.50 -0.80
CA ALA A 70 -8.03 -30.54 -1.72
C ALA A 70 -8.30 -31.89 -1.05
N ASP A 71 -9.31 -32.63 -1.52
CA ASP A 71 -9.41 -34.08 -1.33
C ASP A 71 -8.83 -34.79 -2.57
N PRO A 72 -7.54 -35.20 -2.56
CA PRO A 72 -7.02 -36.06 -3.59
C PRO A 72 -7.17 -37.52 -3.16
N GLY A 73 -8.20 -38.17 -3.69
CA GLY A 73 -8.08 -39.54 -4.16
C GLY A 73 -8.65 -40.63 -3.25
N ARG A 74 -9.72 -41.24 -3.74
CA ARG A 74 -9.85 -42.71 -3.72
C ARG A 74 -10.36 -43.20 -5.08
N ASP A 75 -9.40 -43.55 -5.92
CA ASP A 75 -9.57 -44.45 -7.06
C ASP A 75 -10.06 -45.81 -6.53
N GLY A 76 -11.19 -46.28 -7.05
CA GLY A 76 -11.86 -47.49 -6.58
C GLY A 76 -12.73 -48.08 -7.67
N MET A 77 -12.09 -48.76 -8.61
CA MET A 77 -12.70 -49.65 -9.60
C MET A 77 -13.86 -50.47 -9.01
N GLN A 78 -15.02 -50.40 -9.65
CA GLN A 78 -16.00 -51.49 -9.65
C GLN A 78 -16.91 -51.41 -10.87
N GLU A 79 -16.40 -51.93 -12.00
CA GLU A 79 -17.26 -52.64 -12.95
C GLU A 79 -17.28 -54.12 -12.56
N PRO A 80 -18.47 -54.69 -12.26
CA PRO A 80 -18.73 -56.07 -12.56
C PRO A 80 -19.70 -56.16 -13.74
N LEU A 81 -19.11 -56.46 -14.89
CA LEU A 81 -19.74 -57.13 -16.03
C LEU A 81 -20.39 -58.45 -15.57
N VAL A 82 -21.72 -58.50 -15.42
CA VAL A 82 -22.61 -59.68 -15.57
C VAL A 82 -24.01 -59.14 -15.93
N ASP A 83 -24.86 -59.71 -16.79
CA ASP A 83 -24.93 -61.05 -17.37
C ASP A 83 -25.83 -61.02 -18.64
N PRO A 84 -25.44 -61.67 -19.76
CA PRO A 84 -26.19 -61.67 -21.00
C PRO A 84 -27.14 -62.88 -21.10
N LEU A 85 -28.21 -62.96 -20.31
CA LEU A 85 -29.33 -63.88 -20.63
C LEU A 85 -30.61 -63.54 -19.85
N ARG A 86 -31.45 -62.67 -20.40
CA ARG A 86 -32.90 -62.75 -20.19
C ARG A 86 -33.54 -63.21 -21.51
N SER A 87 -33.43 -64.51 -21.74
CA SER A 87 -34.40 -65.27 -22.52
C SER A 87 -35.48 -65.73 -21.54
N GLN A 88 -36.72 -65.32 -21.80
CA GLN A 88 -38.03 -65.93 -21.49
C GLN A 88 -39.08 -64.81 -21.61
#